data_AF-A0A954ITZ7-F1
#
_entry.id   AF-A0A954ITZ7-F1
#
_cell.length_a   1.000
_cell.length_b   1.000
_cell.length_c   1.000
_cell.angle_alpha   90.00
_cell.angle_beta   90.00
_cell.angle_gamma   90.00
#
_symmetry.space_group_name_H-M   'P 1'
#
loop_
_entity.id
_entity.type
_entity.pdbx_description
1 polymer ?
#
loop_
_entity_poly.entity_id
_entity_poly.type
_entity_poly.pdbx_seq_one_letter_code
_entity_poly.pdbx_strand_id
1 'polypeptide(L)'
;MEEDWERVGVVKESENDMLLTVTGSRAHELKLAEPAVDDFEDLKTRLGIPAENKLEPMKENWVDTLIFKLNTPGWTGTLLVVAILCLFLELHFMTGFLAIISGLCFALFFWARYMGGTAGWLEVILFVGGLICLAIEIFVIPGFGVFGISGGGMVLLSLILASQTFGESWGRDSSMQELTTTVKTLTLSIGTVMIIGAVINRYLPHIPIFNAIILHPPNAKADEEGPQLRPGLGSFDTGSPHAELYGLTGTAQSVLRPAGKARIGDRLVNVVSNGPYIQAGAQIEVVEVAGNRVVVREV
;
A
#
# COMPACT_ATOMS: atom_id res chain seq x y z
N MET A 1 -48.45 6.35 34.18
CA MET A 1 -47.79 7.62 34.56
C MET A 1 -48.47 8.81 33.87
N GLU A 2 -49.78 8.72 33.61
CA GLU A 2 -50.54 9.68 32.78
C GLU A 2 -51.64 10.43 33.56
N GLU A 3 -51.83 10.17 34.87
CA GLU A 3 -52.99 10.66 35.62
C GLU A 3 -52.79 12.01 36.36
N ASP A 4 -51.60 12.62 36.33
CA ASP A 4 -51.29 13.84 37.11
C ASP A 4 -50.98 15.09 36.27
N TRP A 5 -51.32 15.11 34.98
CA TRP A 5 -51.06 16.29 34.13
C TRP A 5 -52.29 17.20 34.01
N GLU A 6 -52.24 18.38 34.62
CA GLU A 6 -53.25 19.43 34.47
C GLU A 6 -52.87 20.36 33.29
N ARG A 7 -53.77 20.49 32.31
CA ARG A 7 -53.57 21.39 31.16
C ARG A 7 -53.81 22.84 31.58
N VAL A 8 -52.73 23.59 31.79
CA VAL A 8 -52.76 24.98 32.25
C VAL A 8 -53.00 26.03 31.15
N GLY A 9 -52.80 25.70 29.86
CA GLY A 9 -53.02 26.64 28.75
C GLY A 9 -52.53 26.15 27.39
N VAL A 10 -52.68 26.99 26.36
CA VAL A 10 -52.12 26.78 25.01
C VAL A 10 -51.00 27.79 24.78
N VAL A 11 -49.85 27.29 24.34
CA VAL A 11 -48.69 28.11 23.95
C VAL A 11 -48.89 28.53 22.50
N LYS A 12 -49.28 29.79 22.28
CA LYS A 12 -49.59 30.34 20.95
C LYS A 12 -48.40 30.28 19.99
N GLU A 13 -47.20 30.29 20.56
CA GLU A 13 -45.91 30.23 19.88
C GLU A 13 -45.63 28.86 19.22
N SER A 14 -46.49 27.87 19.45
CA SER A 14 -46.44 26.53 18.84
C SER A 14 -47.62 26.25 17.88
N GLU A 15 -48.43 27.25 17.55
CA GLU A 15 -49.55 27.08 16.61
C GLU A 15 -49.08 26.99 15.14
N ASN A 16 -49.87 26.32 14.29
CA ASN A 16 -49.67 26.16 12.83
C ASN A 16 -48.46 25.29 12.38
N ASP A 17 -48.23 24.13 13.02
CA ASP A 17 -47.12 23.21 12.71
C ASP A 17 -45.71 23.83 12.86
N MET A 18 -45.60 24.96 13.56
CA MET A 18 -44.32 25.60 13.85
C MET A 18 -43.67 24.99 15.09
N LEU A 19 -42.35 24.83 15.05
CA LEU A 19 -41.57 24.45 16.23
C LEU A 19 -41.63 25.56 17.29
N LEU A 20 -41.87 25.17 18.54
CA LEU A 20 -41.91 26.08 19.68
C LEU A 20 -40.60 26.89 19.78
N THR A 21 -40.67 28.19 19.49
CA THR A 21 -39.54 29.11 19.57
C THR A 21 -39.88 30.24 20.54
N VAL A 22 -39.19 30.29 21.69
CA VAL A 22 -39.44 31.27 22.75
C VAL A 22 -38.14 31.90 23.24
N THR A 23 -38.20 33.14 23.71
CA THR A 23 -37.06 33.81 24.35
C THR A 23 -36.80 33.23 25.75
N GLY A 24 -35.60 33.44 26.31
CA GLY A 24 -35.25 32.92 27.64
C GLY A 24 -36.23 33.35 28.74
N SER A 25 -36.64 34.63 28.75
CA SER A 25 -37.65 35.15 29.69
C SER A 25 -39.00 34.46 29.52
N ARG A 26 -39.43 34.24 28.28
CA ARG A 26 -40.71 33.56 27.97
C ARG A 26 -40.65 32.06 28.33
N ALA A 27 -39.52 31.41 28.11
CA ALA A 27 -39.30 30.04 28.54
C ALA A 27 -39.39 29.90 30.06
N HIS A 28 -38.92 30.90 30.81
CA HIS A 28 -39.07 30.95 32.26
C HIS A 28 -40.53 31.12 32.70
N GLU A 29 -41.29 32.03 32.08
CA GLU A 29 -42.74 32.17 32.34
C GLU A 29 -43.51 30.87 32.10
N LEU A 30 -43.11 30.11 31.06
CA LEU A 30 -43.66 28.81 30.72
C LEU A 30 -43.12 27.66 31.59
N LYS A 31 -42.24 27.95 32.56
CA LYS A 31 -41.56 26.96 33.42
C LYS A 31 -40.77 25.90 32.65
N LEU A 32 -40.36 26.22 31.42
CA LEU A 32 -39.50 25.38 30.58
C LEU A 32 -38.02 25.62 30.89
N ALA A 33 -37.70 26.80 31.42
CA ALA A 33 -36.35 27.20 31.77
C ALA A 33 -36.30 27.92 33.12
N GLU A 34 -35.09 27.93 33.66
CA GLU A 34 -34.71 28.76 34.78
C GLU A 34 -34.66 30.26 34.38
N PRO A 35 -34.75 31.21 35.35
CA PRO A 35 -34.65 32.64 35.06
C PRO A 35 -33.42 32.98 34.20
N ALA A 36 -33.57 33.88 33.22
CA ALA A 36 -32.42 34.36 32.46
C ALA A 36 -31.44 35.12 33.37
N VAL A 37 -30.15 35.09 33.03
CA VAL A 37 -29.09 35.84 33.69
C VAL A 37 -28.61 36.95 32.76
N ASP A 38 -28.25 38.11 33.31
CA ASP A 38 -27.91 39.29 32.50
C ASP A 38 -26.46 39.25 31.99
N ASP A 39 -25.56 38.63 32.76
CA ASP A 39 -24.16 38.46 32.38
C ASP A 39 -23.53 37.14 32.84
N PHE A 40 -22.25 36.96 32.49
CA PHE A 40 -21.49 35.75 32.84
C PHE A 40 -21.12 35.69 34.33
N GLU A 41 -21.10 36.82 35.04
CA GLU A 41 -20.83 36.88 36.48
C GLU A 41 -22.07 36.44 37.29
N ASP A 42 -23.26 36.84 36.85
CA ASP A 42 -24.54 36.36 37.37
C ASP A 42 -24.68 34.85 37.16
N LEU A 43 -24.25 34.34 36.01
CA LEU A 43 -24.21 32.90 35.75
C LEU A 43 -23.27 32.18 36.74
N LYS A 44 -22.07 32.72 36.99
CA LYS A 44 -21.12 32.15 37.95
C LYS A 44 -21.69 32.13 39.37
N THR A 45 -22.29 33.23 39.80
CA THR A 45 -22.94 33.35 41.11
C THR A 45 -24.03 32.31 41.27
N ARG A 46 -24.88 32.14 40.25
CA ARG A 46 -25.94 31.14 40.23
C ARG A 46 -25.43 29.71 40.35
N LEU A 47 -24.35 29.39 39.65
CA LEU A 47 -23.72 28.05 39.67
C LEU A 47 -22.86 27.81 40.93
N GLY A 48 -22.76 28.78 41.84
CA GLY A 48 -21.93 28.69 43.05
C GLY A 48 -20.43 28.75 42.76
N ILE A 49 -20.03 29.30 41.61
CA ILE A 49 -18.62 29.45 41.21
C ILE A 49 -18.10 30.76 41.82
N PRO A 50 -17.02 30.74 42.61
CA PRO A 50 -16.45 31.96 43.19
C PRO A 50 -16.08 32.99 42.11
N ALA A 51 -16.38 34.27 42.34
CA ALA A 51 -16.11 35.35 41.38
C ALA A 51 -14.62 35.49 41.03
N GLU A 52 -13.74 35.10 41.96
CA GLU A 52 -12.29 35.09 41.80
C GLU A 52 -11.79 34.01 40.82
N ASN A 53 -12.62 32.99 40.55
CA ASN A 53 -12.25 31.88 39.68
C ASN A 53 -12.36 32.33 38.22
N LYS A 54 -11.21 32.54 37.58
CA LYS A 54 -11.13 32.84 36.15
C LYS A 54 -11.38 31.57 35.36
N LEU A 55 -12.61 31.41 34.87
CA LEU A 55 -12.94 30.36 33.92
C LEU A 55 -12.24 30.69 32.60
N GLU A 56 -11.23 29.89 32.25
CA GLU A 56 -10.60 30.00 30.95
C GLU A 56 -11.53 29.40 29.88
N PRO A 57 -11.87 30.14 28.81
CA PRO A 57 -12.66 29.58 27.74
C PRO A 57 -11.91 28.40 27.13
N MET A 58 -12.64 27.30 26.88
CA MET A 58 -12.08 26.13 26.23
C MET A 58 -11.57 26.56 24.84
N LYS A 59 -10.25 26.60 24.67
CA LYS A 59 -9.61 26.89 23.38
C LYS A 59 -9.26 25.57 22.71
N GLU A 60 -9.53 25.48 21.43
CA GLU A 60 -9.07 24.36 20.61
C GLU A 60 -7.53 24.30 20.65
N ASN A 61 -7.00 23.14 21.00
CA ASN A 61 -5.57 22.89 20.93
C ASN A 61 -5.19 22.55 19.47
N TRP A 62 -3.89 22.65 19.13
CA TRP A 62 -3.41 22.29 17.79
C TRP A 62 -3.73 20.83 17.43
N VAL A 63 -3.80 19.95 18.45
CA VAL A 63 -4.19 18.55 18.31
C VAL A 63 -5.65 18.43 17.87
N ASP A 64 -6.55 19.23 18.45
CA ASP A 64 -7.98 19.23 18.10
C ASP A 64 -8.17 19.71 16.65
N THR A 65 -7.48 20.79 16.28
CA THR A 65 -7.47 21.29 14.91
C THR A 65 -6.91 20.25 13.92
N LEU A 66 -5.87 19.50 14.31
CA LEU A 66 -5.30 18.44 13.48
C LEU A 66 -6.28 17.27 13.31
N ILE A 67 -6.89 16.79 14.39
CA ILE A 67 -7.87 15.71 14.36
C ILE A 67 -9.07 16.12 13.49
N PHE A 68 -9.57 17.34 13.65
CA PHE A 68 -10.65 17.88 12.84
C PHE A 68 -10.30 17.90 11.35
N LYS A 69 -9.09 18.36 11.01
CA LYS A 69 -8.59 18.34 9.63
C LYS A 69 -8.46 16.93 9.08
N LEU A 70 -7.89 15.99 9.83
CA LEU A 70 -7.70 14.60 9.40
C LEU A 70 -9.03 13.87 9.18
N ASN A 71 -10.07 14.20 9.95
CA ASN A 71 -11.41 13.63 9.80
C ASN A 71 -12.23 14.26 8.65
N THR A 72 -11.72 15.31 7.99
CA THR A 72 -12.36 15.86 6.78
C THR A 72 -12.23 14.87 5.61
N PRO A 73 -13.27 14.65 4.77
CA PRO A 73 -13.26 13.65 3.70
C PRO A 73 -12.05 13.72 2.76
N GLY A 74 -11.57 14.93 2.43
CA GLY A 74 -10.39 15.12 1.60
C GLY A 74 -9.12 14.53 2.22
N TRP A 75 -8.82 14.90 3.46
CA TRP A 75 -7.61 14.44 4.16
C TRP A 75 -7.67 12.96 4.53
N THR A 76 -8.84 12.46 4.97
CA THR A 76 -9.03 11.02 5.21
C THR A 76 -8.72 10.21 3.94
N GLY A 77 -9.28 10.62 2.79
CA GLY A 77 -9.05 9.95 1.51
C GLY A 77 -7.59 9.99 1.09
N THR A 78 -6.94 11.15 1.16
CA THR A 78 -5.51 11.29 0.84
C THR A 78 -4.64 10.39 1.72
N LEU A 79 -4.94 10.35 3.02
CA LEU A 79 -4.16 9.58 3.99
C LEU A 79 -4.30 8.08 3.75
N LEU A 80 -5.50 7.58 3.40
CA LEU A 80 -5.69 6.18 2.97
C LEU A 80 -4.99 5.88 1.64
N VAL A 81 -5.08 6.78 0.65
CA VAL A 81 -4.37 6.60 -0.63
C VAL A 81 -2.86 6.51 -0.43
N VAL A 82 -2.27 7.40 0.37
CA VAL A 82 -0.84 7.36 0.69
C VAL A 82 -0.50 6.09 1.46
N ALA A 83 -1.31 5.70 2.46
CA ALA A 83 -1.07 4.48 3.23
C ALA A 83 -1.03 3.23 2.34
N ILE A 84 -2.04 3.05 1.49
CA ILE A 84 -2.15 1.87 0.61
C ILE A 84 -1.10 1.95 -0.51
N LEU A 85 -0.82 3.13 -1.07
CA LEU A 85 0.22 3.29 -2.09
C LEU A 85 1.61 2.95 -1.55
N CYS A 86 1.98 3.45 -0.37
CA CYS A 86 3.24 3.11 0.28
C CYS A 86 3.33 1.61 0.59
N LEU A 87 2.24 0.98 1.05
CA LEU A 87 2.19 -0.47 1.24
C LEU A 87 2.40 -1.23 -0.07
N PHE A 88 1.75 -0.81 -1.15
CA PHE A 88 1.88 -1.42 -2.48
C PHE A 88 3.30 -1.29 -3.03
N LEU A 89 3.90 -0.10 -2.94
CA LEU A 89 5.27 0.13 -3.40
C LEU A 89 6.29 -0.65 -2.57
N GLU A 90 6.07 -0.78 -1.26
CA GLU A 90 6.90 -1.61 -0.41
C GLU A 90 6.89 -3.08 -0.84
N LEU A 91 5.73 -3.64 -1.21
CA LEU A 91 5.65 -5.01 -1.72
C LEU A 91 6.41 -5.21 -3.05
N HIS A 92 6.63 -4.14 -3.82
CA HIS A 92 7.38 -4.20 -5.07
C HIS A 92 8.89 -4.01 -4.89
N PHE A 93 9.30 -3.04 -4.08
CA PHE A 93 10.70 -2.65 -3.93
C PHE A 93 11.40 -3.26 -2.69
N MET A 94 10.64 -3.77 -1.70
CA MET A 94 11.13 -4.37 -0.45
C MET A 94 12.17 -3.51 0.30
N THR A 95 11.92 -2.20 0.41
CA THR A 95 12.85 -1.21 0.99
C THR A 95 12.78 -1.05 2.52
N GLY A 96 11.69 -1.49 3.14
CA GLY A 96 11.34 -1.31 4.56
C GLY A 96 10.81 0.08 4.91
N PHE A 97 11.40 1.16 4.39
CA PHE A 97 11.03 2.52 4.77
C PHE A 97 9.60 2.90 4.35
N LEU A 98 9.12 2.43 3.21
CA LEU A 98 7.75 2.69 2.75
C LEU A 98 6.72 1.99 3.65
N ALA A 99 7.07 0.85 4.25
CA ALA A 99 6.24 0.20 5.27
C ALA A 99 6.01 1.10 6.49
N ILE A 100 7.05 1.82 6.93
CA ILE A 100 6.99 2.73 8.08
C ILE A 100 6.06 3.90 7.77
N ILE A 101 6.17 4.50 6.58
CA ILE A 101 5.26 5.58 6.16
C ILE A 101 3.82 5.08 6.12
N SER A 102 3.58 3.90 5.52
CA SER A 102 2.25 3.29 5.47
C SER A 102 1.68 3.06 6.88
N GLY A 103 2.48 2.47 7.77
CA GLY A 103 2.11 2.24 9.16
C GLY A 103 1.81 3.53 9.92
N LEU A 104 2.60 4.59 9.70
CA LEU A 104 2.35 5.90 10.30
C LEU A 104 1.03 6.51 9.80
N CYS A 105 0.75 6.41 8.50
CA CYS A 105 -0.52 6.86 7.95
C CYS A 105 -1.70 6.07 8.56
N PHE A 106 -1.66 4.74 8.58
CA PHE A 106 -2.73 3.97 9.23
C PHE A 106 -2.87 4.29 10.73
N ALA A 107 -1.76 4.48 11.45
CA ALA A 107 -1.79 4.89 12.85
C ALA A 107 -2.49 6.26 13.04
N LEU A 108 -2.15 7.24 12.20
CA LEU A 108 -2.81 8.56 12.22
C LEU A 108 -4.29 8.48 11.83
N PHE A 109 -4.65 7.61 10.88
CA PHE A 109 -6.06 7.35 10.53
C PHE A 109 -6.84 6.83 11.73
N PHE A 110 -6.39 5.74 12.34
CA PHE A 110 -7.09 5.13 13.47
C PHE A 110 -7.08 6.04 14.69
N TRP A 111 -6.01 6.81 14.93
CA TRP A 111 -5.98 7.80 16.01
C TRP A 111 -7.00 8.91 15.79
N ALA A 112 -7.04 9.53 14.61
CA ALA A 112 -8.02 10.58 14.32
C ALA A 112 -9.48 10.08 14.46
N ARG A 113 -9.74 8.83 14.07
CA ARG A 113 -11.05 8.18 14.19
C ARG A 113 -11.41 7.78 15.62
N TYR A 114 -10.43 7.33 16.39
CA TYR A 114 -10.59 7.04 17.81
C TYR A 114 -10.96 8.29 18.61
N MET A 115 -10.26 9.40 18.36
CA MET A 115 -10.57 10.69 18.99
C MET A 115 -11.89 11.29 18.50
N GLY A 116 -12.26 11.02 17.24
CA GLY A 116 -13.57 11.39 16.69
C GLY A 116 -14.73 10.53 17.19
N GLY A 117 -14.48 9.49 18.00
CA GLY A 117 -15.50 8.58 18.52
C GLY A 117 -16.08 7.63 17.47
N THR A 118 -15.50 7.54 16.28
CA THR A 118 -16.00 6.68 15.18
C THR A 118 -15.31 5.32 15.12
N ALA A 119 -14.19 5.14 15.83
CA ALA A 119 -13.47 3.86 15.89
C ALA A 119 -13.10 3.52 17.34
N GLY A 120 -13.19 2.24 17.69
CA GLY A 120 -12.75 1.71 18.97
C GLY A 120 -11.55 0.75 18.82
N TRP A 121 -11.39 -0.11 19.83
CA TRP A 121 -10.33 -1.13 19.82
C TRP A 121 -10.61 -2.28 18.85
N LEU A 122 -11.88 -2.55 18.54
CA LEU A 122 -12.29 -3.65 17.67
C LEU A 122 -11.70 -3.46 16.28
N GLU A 123 -11.81 -2.26 15.72
CA GLU A 123 -11.36 -1.93 14.37
C GLU A 123 -9.84 -2.03 14.28
N VAL A 124 -9.12 -1.55 15.29
CA VAL A 124 -7.64 -1.64 15.35
C VAL A 124 -7.19 -3.10 15.43
N ILE A 125 -7.82 -3.91 16.30
CA ILE A 125 -7.50 -5.34 16.43
C ILE A 125 -7.82 -6.08 15.13
N LEU A 126 -8.95 -5.78 14.49
CA LEU A 126 -9.35 -6.38 13.24
C LEU A 126 -8.38 -6.03 12.10
N PHE A 127 -7.92 -4.78 12.04
CA PHE A 127 -6.91 -4.33 11.07
C PHE A 127 -5.57 -5.04 11.26
N VAL A 128 -5.03 -5.03 12.48
CA VAL A 128 -3.74 -5.66 12.80
C VAL A 128 -3.83 -7.18 12.63
N GLY A 129 -4.93 -7.80 13.09
CA GLY A 129 -5.19 -9.22 12.87
C GLY A 129 -5.27 -9.57 11.39
N GLY A 130 -5.91 -8.73 10.58
CA GLY A 130 -5.96 -8.88 9.12
C GLY A 130 -4.58 -8.81 8.47
N LEU A 131 -3.73 -7.85 8.88
CA LEU A 131 -2.34 -7.75 8.42
C LEU A 131 -1.51 -8.98 8.82
N ILE A 132 -1.70 -9.51 10.03
CA ILE A 132 -1.03 -10.74 10.49
C ILE A 132 -1.47 -11.94 9.65
N CYS A 133 -2.77 -12.10 9.36
CA CYS A 133 -3.26 -13.15 8.47
C CYS A 133 -2.63 -13.05 7.07
N LEU A 134 -2.53 -11.83 6.51
CA LEU A 134 -1.85 -11.60 5.24
C LEU A 134 -0.36 -11.98 5.31
N ALA A 135 0.34 -11.62 6.39
CA ALA A 135 1.73 -11.97 6.59
C ALA A 135 1.93 -13.49 6.71
N ILE A 136 1.04 -14.20 7.41
CA ILE A 136 1.09 -15.67 7.55
C ILE A 136 0.96 -16.36 6.19
N GLU A 137 0.02 -15.92 5.34
CA GLU A 137 -0.12 -16.47 3.98
C GLU A 137 1.17 -16.25 3.16
N ILE A 138 1.75 -15.04 3.23
CA ILE A 138 2.94 -14.68 2.45
C ILE A 138 4.19 -15.44 2.92
N PHE A 139 4.41 -15.57 4.24
CA PHE A 139 5.66 -16.11 4.79
C PHE A 139 5.60 -17.58 5.20
N VAL A 140 4.43 -18.10 5.60
CA VAL A 140 4.31 -19.43 6.23
C VAL A 140 3.57 -20.42 5.33
N ILE A 141 2.44 -20.03 4.74
CA ILE A 141 1.54 -20.94 4.00
C ILE A 141 1.30 -20.41 2.58
N PRO A 142 2.30 -20.45 1.68
CA PRO A 142 2.09 -20.05 0.30
C PRO A 142 1.12 -21.03 -0.38
N GLY A 143 -0.05 -20.56 -0.79
CA GLY A 143 -0.90 -21.24 -1.78
C GLY A 143 -2.30 -21.64 -1.34
N PHE A 144 -2.75 -21.31 -0.11
CA PHE A 144 -4.10 -21.66 0.33
C PHE A 144 -5.12 -20.55 0.09
N GLY A 145 -4.68 -19.28 -0.02
CA GLY A 145 -5.50 -18.12 -0.36
C GLY A 145 -6.57 -17.76 0.69
N VAL A 146 -6.91 -18.64 1.63
CA VAL A 146 -7.93 -18.41 2.65
C VAL A 146 -7.44 -17.40 3.69
N PHE A 147 -6.18 -17.48 4.14
CA PHE A 147 -5.63 -16.45 5.04
C PHE A 147 -5.45 -15.12 4.30
N GLY A 148 -5.12 -15.17 3.01
CA GLY A 148 -5.10 -14.01 2.12
C GLY A 148 -6.46 -13.29 2.03
N ILE A 149 -7.52 -14.03 1.66
CA ILE A 149 -8.88 -13.49 1.47
C ILE A 149 -9.49 -13.04 2.81
N SER A 150 -9.35 -13.85 3.85
CA SER A 150 -9.86 -13.50 5.19
C SER A 150 -9.10 -12.31 5.77
N GLY A 151 -7.78 -12.29 5.67
CA GLY A 151 -6.95 -11.17 6.13
C GLY A 151 -7.26 -9.88 5.39
N GLY A 152 -7.36 -9.93 4.05
CA GLY A 152 -7.79 -8.79 3.23
C GLY A 152 -9.22 -8.34 3.58
N GLY A 153 -10.13 -9.28 3.79
CA GLY A 153 -11.50 -9.00 4.25
C GLY A 153 -11.56 -8.31 5.61
N MET A 154 -10.74 -8.75 6.57
CA MET A 154 -10.62 -8.13 7.89
C MET A 154 -10.07 -6.70 7.80
N VAL A 155 -9.02 -6.48 6.98
CA VAL A 155 -8.48 -5.13 6.74
C VAL A 155 -9.55 -4.23 6.13
N LEU A 156 -10.23 -4.67 5.06
CA LEU A 156 -11.30 -3.89 4.44
C LEU A 156 -12.45 -3.60 5.41
N LEU A 157 -12.91 -4.61 6.15
CA LEU A 157 -13.97 -4.47 7.14
C LEU A 157 -13.57 -3.48 8.24
N SER A 158 -12.33 -3.53 8.72
CA SER A 158 -11.84 -2.60 9.75
C SER A 158 -11.85 -1.15 9.27
N LEU A 159 -11.47 -0.88 8.02
CA LEU A 159 -11.48 0.46 7.44
C LEU A 159 -12.91 0.97 7.23
N ILE A 160 -13.83 0.09 6.83
CA ILE A 160 -15.25 0.40 6.69
C ILE A 160 -15.87 0.75 8.05
N LEU A 161 -15.60 -0.08 9.07
CA LEU A 161 -16.14 0.13 10.42
C LEU A 161 -15.56 1.40 11.06
N ALA A 162 -14.25 1.62 10.96
CA ALA A 162 -13.60 2.81 11.52
C ALA A 162 -14.08 4.12 10.89
N SER A 163 -14.57 4.07 9.65
CA SER A 163 -15.10 5.22 8.92
C SER A 163 -16.60 5.46 9.18
N GLN A 164 -17.30 4.56 9.87
CA GLN A 164 -18.70 4.73 10.22
C GLN A 164 -18.84 5.40 11.58
N THR A 165 -19.73 6.39 11.66
CA THR A 165 -20.09 7.02 12.92
C THR A 165 -21.14 6.16 13.61
N PHE A 166 -20.74 5.25 14.50
CA PHE A 166 -21.68 4.51 15.37
C PHE A 166 -22.23 5.35 16.55
N GLY A 167 -22.24 6.68 16.42
CA GLY A 167 -22.72 7.59 17.46
C GLY A 167 -24.23 7.83 17.36
N GLU A 168 -24.98 7.31 18.35
CA GLU A 168 -26.37 7.59 18.81
C GLU A 168 -27.53 7.82 17.83
N SER A 169 -27.29 8.13 16.56
CA SER A 169 -28.28 8.31 15.50
C SER A 169 -28.75 6.95 14.96
N TRP A 170 -29.59 6.26 15.73
CA TRP A 170 -30.39 5.11 15.27
C TRP A 170 -31.55 5.58 14.35
N GLY A 171 -31.24 6.41 13.36
CA GLY A 171 -32.14 6.76 12.27
C GLY A 171 -31.87 5.86 11.06
N ARG A 172 -32.82 4.97 10.72
CA ARG A 172 -32.69 3.98 9.64
C ARG A 172 -32.32 4.58 8.27
N ASP A 173 -32.61 5.86 8.04
CA ASP A 173 -32.31 6.57 6.79
C ASP A 173 -30.93 7.25 6.77
N SER A 174 -30.41 7.73 7.91
CA SER A 174 -29.08 8.37 7.99
C SER A 174 -27.94 7.36 7.75
N SER A 175 -28.09 6.15 8.32
CA SER A 175 -27.06 5.11 8.25
C SER A 175 -26.82 4.61 6.83
N MET A 176 -27.85 4.54 5.98
CA MET A 176 -27.69 4.08 4.59
C MET A 176 -26.89 5.08 3.74
N GLN A 177 -27.09 6.39 3.92
CA GLN A 177 -26.34 7.39 3.16
C GLN A 177 -24.87 7.44 3.60
N GLU A 178 -24.58 7.32 4.89
CA GLU A 178 -23.20 7.27 5.42
C GLU A 178 -22.45 6.02 4.94
N LEU A 179 -23.12 4.86 4.90
CA LEU A 179 -22.58 3.63 4.34
C LEU A 179 -22.20 3.80 2.86
N THR A 180 -23.10 4.36 2.05
CA THR A 180 -22.81 4.57 0.62
C THR A 180 -21.64 5.53 0.41
N THR A 181 -21.49 6.56 1.24
CA THR A 181 -20.41 7.54 1.14
C THR A 181 -19.06 6.94 1.53
N THR A 182 -19.04 6.12 2.57
CA THR A 182 -17.85 5.38 3.03
C THR A 182 -17.39 4.37 1.98
N VAL A 183 -18.32 3.55 1.47
CA VAL A 183 -18.02 2.57 0.41
C VAL A 183 -17.53 3.27 -0.86
N LYS A 184 -18.13 4.40 -1.25
CA LYS A 184 -17.65 5.21 -2.39
C LYS A 184 -16.23 5.71 -2.17
N THR A 185 -15.92 6.24 -1.00
CA THR A 185 -14.59 6.79 -0.68
C THR A 185 -13.52 5.70 -0.69
N LEU A 186 -13.80 4.54 -0.10
CA LEU A 186 -12.91 3.37 -0.14
C LEU A 186 -12.72 2.83 -1.57
N THR A 187 -13.81 2.67 -2.31
CA THR A 187 -13.76 2.19 -3.71
C THR A 187 -12.95 3.16 -4.58
N LEU A 188 -13.15 4.47 -4.41
CA LEU A 188 -12.40 5.49 -5.13
C LEU A 188 -10.92 5.49 -4.75
N SER A 189 -10.60 5.33 -3.47
CA SER A 189 -9.22 5.27 -2.97
C SER A 189 -8.50 4.04 -3.52
N ILE A 190 -9.11 2.86 -3.42
CA ILE A 190 -8.57 1.61 -3.98
C ILE A 190 -8.45 1.73 -5.50
N GLY A 191 -9.47 2.24 -6.19
CA GLY A 191 -9.44 2.45 -7.64
C GLY A 191 -8.32 3.40 -8.08
N THR A 192 -8.12 4.48 -7.33
CA THR A 192 -7.04 5.46 -7.58
C THR A 192 -5.68 4.81 -7.36
N VAL A 193 -5.50 4.03 -6.29
CA VAL A 193 -4.27 3.27 -6.06
C VAL A 193 -4.04 2.24 -7.17
N MET A 194 -5.07 1.54 -7.64
CA MET A 194 -4.95 0.59 -8.75
C MET A 194 -4.57 1.29 -10.06
N ILE A 195 -5.13 2.47 -10.35
CA ILE A 195 -4.76 3.28 -11.52
C ILE A 195 -3.32 3.76 -11.39
N ILE A 196 -2.94 4.35 -10.25
CA ILE A 196 -1.57 4.80 -9.98
C ILE A 196 -0.61 3.62 -10.07
N GLY A 197 -0.94 2.48 -9.47
CA GLY A 197 -0.16 1.24 -9.51
C GLY A 197 -0.02 0.69 -10.92
N ALA A 198 -1.08 0.71 -11.74
CA ALA A 198 -1.04 0.30 -13.14
C ALA A 198 -0.22 1.28 -14.00
N VAL A 199 -0.34 2.58 -13.76
CA VAL A 199 0.49 3.63 -14.38
C VAL A 199 1.94 3.41 -13.98
N ILE A 200 2.25 3.20 -12.70
CA ILE A 200 3.59 2.87 -12.24
C ILE A 200 4.06 1.59 -12.94
N ASN A 201 3.33 0.48 -12.91
CA ASN A 201 3.77 -0.75 -13.58
C ASN A 201 3.95 -0.58 -15.11
N ARG A 202 3.15 0.28 -15.75
CA ARG A 202 3.25 0.56 -17.19
C ARG A 202 4.41 1.49 -17.55
N TYR A 203 4.68 2.50 -16.74
CA TYR A 203 5.62 3.58 -17.04
C TYR A 203 6.95 3.48 -16.29
N LEU A 204 7.00 2.83 -15.12
CA LEU A 204 8.19 2.60 -14.31
C LEU A 204 9.31 1.83 -15.06
N PRO A 205 9.02 0.83 -15.93
CA PRO A 205 10.05 0.19 -16.76
C PRO A 205 10.71 1.13 -17.78
N HIS A 206 10.07 2.28 -18.06
CA HIS A 206 10.53 3.26 -19.05
C HIS A 206 11.22 4.48 -18.42
N ILE A 207 11.31 4.55 -17.07
CA ILE A 207 11.96 5.69 -16.39
C ILE A 207 13.49 5.52 -16.45
N PRO A 208 14.24 6.46 -17.08
CA PRO A 208 15.65 6.30 -17.40
C PRO A 208 16.58 6.22 -16.17
N ILE A 209 16.13 6.69 -15.00
CA ILE A 209 16.89 6.64 -13.74
C ILE A 209 17.03 5.21 -13.19
N PHE A 210 16.03 4.33 -13.38
CA PHE A 210 16.10 2.94 -12.91
C PHE A 210 16.87 2.02 -13.87
N ASN A 211 16.94 2.37 -15.16
CA ASN A 211 17.74 1.66 -16.16
C ASN A 211 19.26 1.79 -15.93
N ALA A 212 19.71 2.75 -15.10
CA ALA A 212 21.11 2.89 -14.72
C ALA A 212 21.52 1.96 -13.56
N ILE A 213 20.54 1.45 -12.79
CA ILE A 213 20.76 0.58 -11.63
C ILE A 213 20.65 -0.89 -12.05
N ILE A 214 19.82 -1.19 -13.06
CA ILE A 214 19.79 -2.50 -13.71
C ILE A 214 20.83 -2.47 -14.83
N LEU A 215 21.99 -3.11 -14.58
CA LEU A 215 22.95 -3.38 -15.63
C LEU A 215 22.25 -4.25 -16.68
N HIS A 216 21.83 -3.63 -17.78
CA HIS A 216 21.36 -4.37 -18.92
C HIS A 216 22.56 -5.18 -19.41
N PRO A 217 22.48 -6.52 -19.50
CA PRO A 217 23.49 -7.27 -20.22
C PRO A 217 23.61 -6.62 -21.62
N PRO A 218 24.84 -6.41 -22.12
CA PRO A 218 25.01 -5.87 -23.47
C PRO A 218 24.20 -6.77 -24.40
N ASN A 219 23.21 -6.18 -25.07
CA ASN A 219 22.24 -6.75 -26.04
C ASN A 219 20.74 -6.72 -25.66
N ALA A 220 20.31 -6.13 -24.54
CA ALA A 220 18.87 -6.07 -24.19
C ALA A 220 18.07 -4.91 -24.84
N LYS A 221 18.67 -4.16 -25.77
CA LYS A 221 17.92 -3.25 -26.66
C LYS A 221 18.17 -3.66 -28.10
N ALA A 222 17.24 -4.42 -28.64
CA ALA A 222 17.05 -4.49 -30.08
C ALA A 222 16.43 -3.17 -30.54
N ASP A 223 17.22 -2.09 -30.49
CA ASP A 223 16.97 -0.93 -31.33
C ASP A 223 17.42 -1.34 -32.74
N GLU A 224 16.54 -1.16 -33.71
CA GLU A 224 16.65 -1.62 -35.11
C GLU A 224 17.82 -1.00 -35.92
N GLU A 225 18.78 -0.35 -35.25
CA GLU A 225 20.03 0.18 -35.81
C GLU A 225 21.29 -0.28 -35.03
N GLY A 226 21.21 -1.39 -34.29
CA GLY A 226 22.41 -2.15 -33.90
C GLY A 226 22.98 -2.93 -35.10
N PRO A 227 24.26 -3.35 -35.09
CA PRO A 227 24.85 -4.09 -36.20
C PRO A 227 24.01 -5.33 -36.49
N GLN A 228 23.25 -5.30 -37.58
CA GLN A 228 22.45 -6.44 -37.99
C GLN A 228 23.41 -7.59 -38.24
N LEU A 229 23.26 -8.69 -37.49
CA LEU A 229 23.75 -9.97 -37.97
C LEU A 229 23.03 -10.22 -39.30
N ARG A 230 23.78 -10.06 -40.40
CA ARG A 230 23.32 -10.40 -41.74
C ARG A 230 22.63 -11.77 -41.66
N PRO A 231 21.34 -11.88 -42.02
CA PRO A 231 20.69 -13.18 -42.13
C PRO A 231 21.34 -13.89 -43.32
N GLY A 232 22.39 -14.67 -43.05
CA GLY A 232 23.19 -15.34 -44.09
C GLY A 232 24.66 -15.60 -43.78
N LEU A 233 25.22 -15.13 -42.65
CA LEU A 233 26.61 -15.42 -42.24
C LEU A 233 26.59 -15.76 -40.74
N GLY A 234 26.74 -17.03 -40.33
CA GLY A 234 28.01 -17.72 -40.50
C GLY A 234 29.15 -16.92 -39.86
N SER A 235 28.92 -16.30 -38.71
CA SER A 235 29.85 -15.37 -38.10
C SER A 235 30.89 -16.15 -37.29
N PHE A 236 31.94 -16.56 -37.99
CA PHE A 236 33.26 -16.73 -37.41
C PHE A 236 33.61 -15.43 -36.67
N ASP A 237 33.60 -15.51 -35.34
CA ASP A 237 33.98 -14.42 -34.44
C ASP A 237 35.50 -14.22 -34.52
N THR A 238 35.93 -13.40 -35.47
CA THR A 238 37.33 -13.01 -35.69
C THR A 238 37.91 -12.16 -34.54
N GLY A 239 37.13 -11.87 -33.49
CA GLY A 239 37.61 -11.23 -32.25
C GLY A 239 37.84 -12.19 -31.09
N SER A 240 37.46 -13.47 -31.20
CA SER A 240 37.68 -14.43 -30.11
C SER A 240 39.15 -14.88 -30.06
N PRO A 241 39.82 -14.91 -28.88
CA PRO A 241 41.23 -15.32 -28.73
C PRO A 241 41.57 -16.73 -29.26
N HIS A 242 40.55 -17.48 -29.66
CA HIS A 242 40.56 -18.89 -30.00
C HIS A 242 39.90 -19.19 -31.37
N ALA A 243 39.50 -18.17 -32.14
CA ALA A 243 38.87 -18.34 -33.46
C ALA A 243 39.69 -19.23 -34.40
N GLU A 244 41.02 -19.10 -34.33
CA GLU A 244 42.01 -19.87 -35.09
C GLU A 244 42.00 -21.37 -34.78
N LEU A 245 41.38 -21.80 -33.67
CA LEU A 245 41.35 -23.20 -33.26
C LEU A 245 40.22 -23.99 -33.93
N TYR A 246 39.27 -23.32 -34.58
CA TYR A 246 38.15 -23.99 -35.23
C TYR A 246 38.63 -24.96 -36.33
N GLY A 247 38.14 -26.20 -36.31
CA GLY A 247 38.53 -27.24 -37.27
C GLY A 247 39.91 -27.86 -37.04
N LEU A 248 40.67 -27.42 -36.03
CA LEU A 248 41.91 -28.09 -35.64
C LEU A 248 41.64 -29.33 -34.80
N THR A 249 42.53 -30.32 -34.92
CA THR A 249 42.54 -31.50 -34.07
C THR A 249 43.53 -31.34 -32.92
N GLY A 250 43.26 -32.04 -31.83
CA GLY A 250 44.06 -32.01 -30.62
C GLY A 250 43.92 -33.29 -29.80
N THR A 251 44.45 -33.27 -28.59
CA THR A 251 44.40 -34.40 -27.66
C THR A 251 43.85 -33.95 -26.32
N ALA A 252 42.85 -34.67 -25.80
CA ALA A 252 42.33 -34.44 -24.46
C ALA A 252 43.42 -34.72 -23.41
N GLN A 253 43.79 -33.75 -22.60
CA GLN A 253 44.76 -33.95 -21.50
C GLN A 253 44.10 -34.37 -20.20
N SER A 254 42.87 -33.92 -19.97
CA SER A 254 42.01 -34.42 -18.91
C SER A 254 40.81 -35.14 -19.51
N VAL A 255 40.12 -35.92 -18.67
CA VAL A 255 38.79 -36.41 -19.03
C VAL A 255 37.85 -35.19 -19.18
N LEU A 256 37.07 -35.13 -20.25
CA LEU A 256 36.15 -34.02 -20.54
C LEU A 256 34.74 -34.39 -20.07
N ARG A 257 34.27 -33.78 -18.97
CA ARG A 257 32.96 -34.09 -18.34
C ARG A 257 32.17 -32.88 -17.82
N PRO A 258 31.42 -32.17 -18.67
CA PRO A 258 31.70 -32.01 -20.10
C PRO A 258 32.92 -31.09 -20.32
N ALA A 259 33.35 -30.32 -19.30
CA ALA A 259 34.52 -29.46 -19.38
C ALA A 259 35.80 -30.21 -19.01
N GLY A 260 36.92 -29.76 -19.58
CA GLY A 260 38.27 -30.21 -19.22
C GLY A 260 39.33 -29.46 -20.02
N LYS A 261 40.54 -30.00 -20.10
CA LYS A 261 41.66 -29.40 -20.83
C LYS A 261 42.07 -30.28 -21.99
N ALA A 262 42.30 -29.65 -23.13
CA ALA A 262 42.88 -30.30 -24.28
C ALA A 262 44.05 -29.50 -24.85
N ARG A 263 44.98 -30.22 -25.48
CA ARG A 263 46.10 -29.64 -26.20
C ARG A 263 45.74 -29.57 -27.68
N ILE A 264 45.70 -28.37 -28.23
CA ILE A 264 45.42 -28.11 -29.65
C ILE A 264 46.63 -27.34 -30.19
N GLY A 265 47.41 -27.98 -31.08
CA GLY A 265 48.76 -27.52 -31.40
C GLY A 265 49.67 -27.48 -30.16
N ASP A 266 50.33 -26.35 -29.93
CA ASP A 266 51.20 -26.13 -28.75
C ASP A 266 50.48 -25.51 -27.54
N ARG A 267 49.17 -25.27 -27.63
CA ARG A 267 48.42 -24.54 -26.60
C ARG A 267 47.54 -25.49 -25.79
N LEU A 268 47.53 -25.29 -24.47
CA LEU A 268 46.59 -25.95 -23.55
C LEU A 268 45.36 -25.06 -23.36
N VAL A 269 44.19 -25.55 -23.76
CA VAL A 269 42.95 -24.77 -23.81
C VAL A 269 41.86 -25.49 -23.01
N ASN A 270 40.99 -24.71 -22.35
CA ASN A 270 39.79 -25.25 -21.71
C ASN A 270 38.75 -25.55 -22.79
N VAL A 271 38.28 -26.80 -22.83
CA VAL A 271 37.34 -27.28 -23.84
C VAL A 271 36.13 -27.93 -23.19
N VAL A 272 35.02 -27.97 -23.93
CA VAL A 272 33.76 -28.61 -23.53
C VAL A 272 33.40 -29.67 -24.55
N SER A 273 33.14 -30.91 -24.14
CA SER A 273 32.72 -31.97 -25.06
C SER A 273 31.30 -31.73 -25.61
N ASN A 274 31.12 -31.97 -26.91
CA ASN A 274 29.82 -32.00 -27.58
C ASN A 274 29.23 -33.41 -27.52
N GLY A 275 28.51 -33.72 -26.44
CA GLY A 275 27.86 -35.02 -26.25
C GLY A 275 28.56 -35.90 -25.20
N PRO A 276 29.11 -37.07 -25.56
CA PRO A 276 29.60 -38.06 -24.59
C PRO A 276 30.88 -37.61 -23.86
N TYR A 277 31.21 -38.35 -22.80
CA TYR A 277 32.45 -38.16 -22.04
C TYR A 277 33.65 -38.61 -22.86
N ILE A 278 34.62 -37.71 -23.03
CA ILE A 278 35.86 -37.98 -23.76
C ILE A 278 36.96 -38.30 -22.75
N GLN A 279 37.67 -39.42 -22.94
CA GLN A 279 38.74 -39.86 -22.03
C GLN A 279 40.04 -39.06 -22.24
N ALA A 280 40.89 -39.01 -21.21
CA ALA A 280 42.22 -38.43 -21.35
C ALA A 280 43.04 -39.25 -22.36
N GLY A 281 43.73 -38.56 -23.27
CA GLY A 281 44.49 -39.14 -24.37
C GLY A 281 43.71 -39.32 -25.67
N ALA A 282 42.38 -39.14 -25.67
CA ALA A 282 41.57 -39.26 -26.89
C ALA A 282 41.83 -38.10 -27.86
N GLN A 283 41.73 -38.41 -29.16
CA GLN A 283 41.86 -37.42 -30.22
C GLN A 283 40.55 -36.66 -30.39
N ILE A 284 40.63 -35.34 -30.51
CA ILE A 284 39.47 -34.47 -30.55
C ILE A 284 39.56 -33.47 -31.70
N GLU A 285 38.41 -33.00 -32.19
CA GLU A 285 38.28 -31.94 -33.19
C GLU A 285 37.44 -30.80 -32.62
N VAL A 286 37.87 -29.56 -32.86
CA VAL A 286 37.13 -28.35 -32.47
C VAL A 286 35.97 -28.12 -33.44
N VAL A 287 34.75 -28.22 -32.92
CA VAL A 287 33.50 -28.11 -33.70
C VAL A 287 32.80 -26.77 -33.56
N GLU A 288 33.13 -26.00 -32.53
CA GLU A 288 32.53 -24.69 -32.28
C GLU A 288 33.48 -23.85 -31.41
N VAL A 289 33.64 -22.58 -31.74
CA VAL A 289 34.34 -21.60 -30.90
C VAL A 289 33.39 -20.43 -30.67
N ALA A 290 32.98 -20.25 -29.41
CA ALA A 290 32.10 -19.15 -28.99
C ALA A 290 32.80 -18.36 -27.86
N GLY A 291 33.54 -17.30 -28.22
CA GLY A 291 34.31 -16.50 -27.27
C GLY A 291 35.38 -17.33 -26.53
N ASN A 292 35.20 -17.52 -25.22
CA ASN A 292 36.09 -18.31 -24.37
C ASN A 292 35.67 -19.79 -24.23
N ARG A 293 34.59 -20.20 -24.93
CA ARG A 293 34.07 -21.57 -24.93
C ARG A 293 34.48 -22.26 -26.23
N VAL A 294 35.39 -23.22 -26.12
CA VAL A 294 35.81 -24.09 -27.23
C VAL A 294 35.11 -25.43 -27.08
N VAL A 295 34.27 -25.79 -28.05
CA VAL A 295 33.53 -27.05 -28.04
C VAL A 295 34.23 -28.06 -28.93
N VAL A 296 34.38 -29.28 -28.43
CA VAL A 296 35.15 -30.35 -29.09
C VAL A 296 34.35 -31.64 -29.17
N ARG A 297 34.60 -32.47 -30.18
CA ARG A 297 34.09 -33.85 -30.26
C ARG A 297 35.25 -34.83 -30.40
N GLU A 298 35.03 -36.07 -29.99
CA GLU A 298 35.97 -37.16 -30.26
C GLU A 298 35.99 -37.48 -31.77
N VAL A 299 37.18 -37.75 -32.32
CA VAL A 299 37.41 -38.12 -33.72
C VAL A 299 37.35 -39.63 -33.89
#